data_AF-A0AA35X2D9-F1
#
_entry.id   AF-A0AA35X2D9-F1
#
_cell.length_a   1.000
_cell.length_b   1.000
_cell.length_c   1.000
_cell.angle_alpha   90.00
_cell.angle_beta   90.00
_cell.angle_gamma   90.00
#
_symmetry.space_group_name_H-M   'P 1'
#
loop_
_entity.id
_entity.type
_entity.pdbx_description
1 polymer ?
#
loop_
_entity_poly.entity_id
_entity_poly.type
_entity_poly.pdbx_seq_one_letter_code
_entity_poly.pdbx_strand_id
1 'polypeptide(L)'
;MSGWSLHGELSPLDLQRESQRCGLMGLPPELLVMVLARVGLRDLANLRQVCRRLRDMVDGAVGGKLWATVSLQGLAVDSTHLLLIEKAAGFGNKEAIIKLAMAFLYNQGVPKGAGAGTLDSWNGIRAAHLLLKLDSSYPSSRPFSWFLIRPPWSSSVSNKVCAYHKMVERCLDRRTPGLEAEGERESKGDGEANSGLFYSLGQTVNFLEADGKDAETGQTAMDWFERGASHRCPFSALEVWRRSMKPQLAVKEVPAVRSLRKIIAMSNHTSTLEAKMELCMTYAGGYTGSVGREEAFAFIRDQMMASRPSLSQSMFRVQRDITNAMRFITVDWMIEIAELKSLSSRTLHQAVTLFDAYLLSRQVDRSALQLLGVTSILVASRWSGATMLTIRESSWLTDNTYSYDEVVKMMSELLGTFHGDIQRQTMSDYLEVLLALVQASPTVHSMATYLSEGVLLHPELSRYTPS
;
A
#
# COMPACT_ATOMS: atom_id res chain seq x y z
N MET A 1 -8.90 -25.75 -67.26
CA MET A 1 -8.56 -27.08 -66.71
C MET A 1 -7.09 -27.07 -66.33
N SER A 2 -6.76 -27.64 -65.17
CA SER A 2 -5.45 -27.69 -64.46
C SER A 2 -5.35 -26.62 -63.36
N GLY A 3 -5.39 -26.91 -62.07
CA GLY A 3 -5.35 -28.16 -61.32
C GLY A 3 -4.81 -27.78 -59.94
N TRP A 4 -5.70 -27.63 -58.97
CA TRP A 4 -5.32 -27.40 -57.57
C TRP A 4 -4.77 -28.72 -57.03
N SER A 5 -3.46 -28.83 -56.82
CA SER A 5 -2.89 -29.91 -56.01
C SER A 5 -2.56 -29.38 -54.61
N LEU A 6 -3.54 -29.47 -53.73
CA LEU A 6 -3.27 -29.75 -52.33
C LEU A 6 -2.65 -31.15 -52.29
N HIS A 7 -1.41 -31.28 -51.81
CA HIS A 7 -0.88 -32.41 -51.04
C HIS A 7 0.65 -32.27 -50.91
N GLY A 8 1.07 -31.47 -49.92
CA GLY A 8 2.27 -31.79 -49.17
C GLY A 8 1.80 -32.35 -47.83
N GLU A 9 1.69 -33.68 -47.72
CA GLU A 9 1.53 -34.30 -46.40
C GLU A 9 2.80 -34.01 -45.60
N LEU A 10 2.68 -33.17 -44.57
CA LEU A 10 3.73 -32.97 -43.57
C LEU A 10 4.06 -34.34 -42.97
N SER A 11 5.34 -34.72 -42.98
CA SER A 11 5.75 -35.99 -42.38
C SER A 11 5.39 -36.01 -40.89
N PRO A 12 5.12 -37.17 -40.27
CA PRO A 12 4.85 -37.25 -38.83
C PRO A 12 5.95 -36.61 -37.97
N LEU A 13 7.19 -36.59 -38.49
CA LEU A 13 8.36 -35.95 -37.87
C LEU A 13 8.34 -34.42 -37.99
N ASP A 14 7.78 -33.86 -39.06
CA ASP A 14 7.62 -32.41 -39.24
C ASP A 14 6.48 -31.88 -38.37
N LEU A 15 5.39 -32.64 -38.22
CA LEU A 15 4.32 -32.36 -37.25
C LEU A 15 4.82 -32.46 -35.79
N GLN A 16 5.71 -33.41 -35.48
CA GLN A 16 6.38 -33.51 -34.17
C GLN A 16 7.36 -32.36 -33.90
N ARG A 17 8.06 -31.87 -34.94
CA ARG A 17 8.97 -30.71 -34.85
C ARG A 17 8.21 -29.39 -34.75
N GLU A 18 7.07 -29.25 -35.41
CA GLU A 18 6.19 -28.09 -35.26
C GLU A 18 5.48 -28.10 -33.92
N SER A 19 5.03 -29.26 -33.41
CA SER A 19 4.46 -29.35 -32.06
C SER A 19 5.47 -29.02 -30.96
N GLN A 20 6.77 -29.29 -31.17
CA GLN A 20 7.85 -28.85 -30.29
C GLN A 20 8.14 -27.34 -30.35
N ARG A 21 7.82 -26.67 -31.47
CA ARG A 21 7.94 -25.21 -31.63
C ARG A 21 6.75 -24.44 -31.06
N CYS A 22 5.59 -25.09 -30.88
CA CYS A 22 4.36 -24.46 -30.35
C CYS A 22 4.15 -24.61 -28.84
N GLY A 23 5.18 -25.02 -28.08
CA GLY A 23 5.11 -25.10 -26.61
C GLY A 23 5.52 -23.78 -25.91
N LEU A 24 5.31 -23.69 -24.60
CA LEU A 24 5.77 -22.56 -23.76
C LEU A 24 7.26 -22.25 -24.01
N MET A 25 8.10 -23.28 -24.18
CA MET A 25 9.53 -23.15 -24.45
C MET A 25 9.86 -22.68 -25.88
N GLY A 26 8.89 -22.59 -26.79
CA GLY A 26 9.05 -21.99 -28.11
C GLY A 26 8.96 -20.45 -28.10
N LEU A 27 8.48 -19.86 -27.01
CA LEU A 27 8.28 -18.41 -26.90
C LEU A 27 9.62 -17.64 -26.85
N PRO A 28 9.65 -16.40 -27.39
CA PRO A 28 10.72 -15.45 -27.13
C PRO A 28 10.96 -15.25 -25.62
N PRO A 29 12.21 -15.02 -25.19
CA PRO A 29 12.55 -14.83 -23.78
C PRO A 29 11.70 -13.76 -23.07
N GLU A 30 11.34 -12.69 -23.77
CA GLU A 30 10.55 -11.57 -23.25
C GLU A 30 9.13 -12.00 -22.89
N LEU A 31 8.48 -12.79 -23.76
CA LEU A 31 7.14 -13.33 -23.51
C LEU A 31 7.16 -14.39 -22.43
N LEU A 32 8.21 -15.21 -22.39
CA LEU A 32 8.36 -16.22 -21.34
C LEU A 32 8.53 -15.55 -19.96
N VAL A 33 9.28 -14.45 -19.86
CA VAL A 33 9.42 -13.67 -18.62
C VAL A 33 8.07 -13.11 -18.18
N MET A 34 7.24 -12.62 -19.12
CA MET A 34 5.90 -12.14 -18.78
C MET A 34 5.00 -13.26 -18.25
N VAL A 35 5.10 -14.48 -18.80
CA VAL A 35 4.38 -15.64 -18.30
C VAL A 35 4.91 -16.08 -16.94
N LEU A 36 6.22 -16.18 -16.78
CA LEU A 36 6.87 -16.58 -15.52
C LEU A 36 6.66 -15.56 -14.40
N ALA A 37 6.51 -14.27 -14.71
CA ALA A 37 6.18 -13.24 -13.72
C ALA A 37 4.78 -13.43 -13.12
N ARG A 38 3.90 -14.20 -13.77
CA ARG A 38 2.57 -14.58 -13.24
C ARG A 38 2.60 -15.85 -12.41
N VAL A 39 3.72 -16.56 -12.39
CA VAL A 39 3.92 -17.76 -11.59
C VAL A 39 4.39 -17.36 -10.19
N GLY A 40 3.86 -18.02 -9.16
CA GLY A 40 4.25 -17.75 -7.78
C GLY A 40 5.72 -18.10 -7.52
N LEU A 41 6.34 -17.49 -6.51
CA LEU A 41 7.77 -17.69 -6.22
C LEU A 41 8.14 -19.15 -5.97
N ARG A 42 7.26 -19.93 -5.32
CA ARG A 42 7.44 -21.36 -5.07
C ARG A 42 7.53 -22.14 -6.39
N ASP A 43 6.58 -21.91 -7.28
CA ASP A 43 6.54 -22.58 -8.58
C ASP A 43 7.69 -22.12 -9.47
N LEU A 44 8.12 -20.86 -9.35
CA LEU A 44 9.30 -20.37 -10.04
C LEU A 44 10.58 -21.08 -9.58
N ALA A 45 10.72 -21.32 -8.28
CA ALA A 45 11.82 -22.09 -7.71
C ALA A 45 11.81 -23.56 -8.19
N ASN A 46 10.62 -24.15 -8.35
CA ASN A 46 10.48 -25.49 -8.93
C ASN A 46 10.82 -25.49 -10.43
N LEU A 47 10.32 -24.53 -11.20
CA LEU A 47 10.57 -24.38 -12.65
C LEU A 47 12.06 -24.19 -12.97
N ARG A 48 12.80 -23.49 -12.10
CA ARG A 48 14.27 -23.37 -12.18
C ARG A 48 14.98 -24.73 -12.20
N GLN A 49 14.41 -25.75 -11.57
CA GLN A 49 14.99 -27.09 -11.51
C GLN A 49 14.68 -27.93 -12.76
N VAL A 50 13.67 -27.57 -13.55
CA VAL A 50 13.14 -28.40 -14.64
C VAL A 50 14.09 -28.47 -15.85
N CYS A 51 14.64 -27.34 -16.32
CA CYS A 51 15.56 -27.34 -17.46
C CYS A 51 16.57 -26.19 -17.42
N ARG A 52 17.69 -26.35 -18.16
CA ARG A 52 18.77 -25.35 -18.23
C ARG A 52 18.28 -23.98 -18.69
N ARG A 53 17.44 -23.93 -19.73
CA ARG A 53 16.92 -22.66 -20.25
C ARG A 53 16.09 -21.90 -19.21
N LEU A 54 15.23 -22.56 -18.44
CA LEU A 54 14.48 -21.90 -17.35
C LEU A 54 15.41 -21.45 -16.22
N ARG A 55 16.42 -22.25 -15.88
CA ARG A 55 17.44 -21.86 -14.91
C ARG A 55 18.20 -20.61 -15.36
N ASP A 56 18.68 -20.58 -16.60
CA ASP A 56 19.43 -19.47 -17.16
C ASP A 56 18.55 -18.20 -17.27
N MET A 57 17.24 -18.36 -17.45
CA MET A 57 16.30 -17.23 -17.43
C MET A 57 16.01 -16.70 -16.02
N VAL A 58 15.93 -17.58 -15.03
CA VAL A 58 15.69 -17.21 -13.62
C VAL A 58 16.96 -16.65 -12.97
N ASP A 59 18.13 -17.20 -13.29
CA ASP A 59 19.41 -16.85 -12.67
C ASP A 59 20.28 -15.91 -13.52
N GLY A 60 20.00 -15.79 -14.82
CA GLY A 60 20.75 -14.92 -15.74
C GLY A 60 20.33 -13.45 -15.68
N ALA A 61 20.87 -12.65 -16.60
CA ALA A 61 20.72 -11.19 -16.61
C ALA A 61 19.26 -10.68 -16.63
N VAL A 62 18.35 -11.45 -17.25
CA VAL A 62 16.91 -11.11 -17.33
C VAL A 62 16.16 -11.50 -16.05
N GLY A 63 16.74 -12.38 -15.24
CA GLY A 63 16.16 -12.88 -13.99
C GLY A 63 15.92 -11.79 -12.96
N GLY A 64 16.73 -10.73 -12.93
CA GLY A 64 16.55 -9.62 -11.97
C GLY A 64 15.17 -8.96 -12.08
N LYS A 65 14.66 -8.74 -13.29
CA LYS A 65 13.31 -8.20 -13.52
C LYS A 65 12.21 -9.18 -13.09
N LEU A 66 12.46 -10.48 -13.27
CA LEU A 66 11.56 -11.53 -12.82
C LEU A 66 11.50 -11.58 -11.29
N TRP A 67 12.63 -11.57 -10.60
CA TRP A 67 12.69 -11.51 -9.13
C TRP A 67 12.04 -10.24 -8.57
N ALA A 68 12.19 -9.10 -9.25
CA ALA A 68 11.55 -7.84 -8.87
C ALA A 68 10.01 -7.85 -8.99
N THR A 69 9.43 -8.73 -9.80
CA THR A 69 7.99 -8.73 -10.14
C THR A 69 7.25 -10.01 -9.77
N VAL A 70 7.96 -11.07 -9.40
CA VAL A 70 7.37 -12.35 -9.01
C VAL A 70 6.42 -12.17 -7.82
N SER A 71 5.29 -12.86 -7.85
CA SER A 71 4.34 -12.82 -6.75
C SER A 71 4.73 -13.78 -5.62
N LEU A 72 4.56 -13.32 -4.38
CA LEU A 72 4.79 -14.11 -3.17
C LEU A 72 3.48 -14.60 -2.52
N GLN A 73 2.39 -14.66 -3.27
CA GLN A 73 1.07 -15.05 -2.73
C GLN A 73 1.12 -16.37 -1.96
N GLY A 74 0.60 -16.35 -0.74
CA GLY A 74 0.49 -17.55 0.10
C GLY A 74 1.84 -18.11 0.56
N LEU A 75 2.94 -17.41 0.29
CA LEU A 75 4.27 -17.78 0.75
C LEU A 75 4.52 -17.13 2.11
N ALA A 76 4.47 -17.94 3.16
CA ALA A 76 4.86 -17.51 4.49
C ALA A 76 6.37 -17.25 4.55
N VAL A 77 6.78 -16.25 5.33
CA VAL A 77 8.19 -16.10 5.71
C VAL A 77 8.47 -17.17 6.77
N ASP A 78 9.17 -18.22 6.37
CA ASP A 78 9.62 -19.32 7.22
C ASP A 78 11.08 -19.67 6.91
N SER A 79 11.68 -20.56 7.70
CA SER A 79 13.08 -20.97 7.53
C SER A 79 13.38 -21.58 6.15
N THR A 80 12.37 -22.13 5.47
CA THR A 80 12.54 -22.77 4.16
C THR A 80 12.53 -21.76 3.01
N HIS A 81 11.70 -20.72 3.10
CA HIS A 81 11.50 -19.75 2.04
C HIS A 81 12.25 -18.44 2.27
N LEU A 82 12.80 -18.19 3.47
CA LEU A 82 13.48 -16.94 3.84
C LEU A 82 14.53 -16.50 2.81
N LEU A 83 15.43 -17.40 2.39
CA LEU A 83 16.49 -17.09 1.43
C LEU A 83 15.96 -16.66 0.05
N LEU A 84 14.84 -17.26 -0.39
CA LEU A 84 14.22 -16.91 -1.67
C LEU A 84 13.56 -15.52 -1.60
N ILE A 85 12.93 -15.21 -0.47
CA ILE A 85 12.28 -13.92 -0.24
C ILE A 85 13.35 -12.83 -0.09
N GLU A 86 14.44 -13.10 0.64
CA GLU A 86 15.60 -12.19 0.75
C GLU A 86 16.23 -11.91 -0.61
N LYS A 87 16.37 -12.94 -1.47
CA LYS A 87 16.83 -12.76 -2.85
C LYS A 87 15.89 -11.85 -3.63
N ALA A 88 14.58 -12.09 -3.58
CA ALA A 88 13.59 -11.24 -4.26
C ALA A 88 13.63 -9.79 -3.76
N ALA A 89 13.76 -9.58 -2.45
CA ALA A 89 13.92 -8.25 -1.85
C ALA A 89 15.24 -7.58 -2.26
N GLY A 90 16.31 -8.36 -2.45
CA GLY A 90 17.58 -7.92 -3.04
C GLY A 90 17.37 -7.23 -4.39
N PHE A 91 16.58 -7.85 -5.27
CA PHE A 91 16.21 -7.31 -6.58
C PHE A 91 15.13 -6.21 -6.55
N GLY A 92 14.71 -5.73 -5.38
CA GLY A 92 13.76 -4.63 -5.26
C GLY A 92 12.29 -5.05 -5.34
N ASN A 93 11.98 -6.34 -5.12
CA ASN A 93 10.59 -6.79 -5.05
C ASN A 93 9.87 -6.19 -3.83
N LYS A 94 8.83 -5.40 -4.11
CA LYS A 94 8.06 -4.64 -3.12
C LYS A 94 7.30 -5.55 -2.16
N GLU A 95 6.65 -6.59 -2.69
CA GLU A 95 5.93 -7.57 -1.89
C GLU A 95 6.89 -8.29 -0.94
N ALA A 96 8.08 -8.68 -1.42
CA ALA A 96 9.11 -9.32 -0.60
C ALA A 96 9.66 -8.41 0.50
N ILE A 97 9.97 -7.15 0.19
CA ILE A 97 10.49 -6.18 1.17
C ILE A 97 9.46 -5.96 2.30
N ILE A 98 8.18 -5.77 1.96
CA ILE A 98 7.10 -5.57 2.95
C ILE A 98 6.95 -6.82 3.82
N LYS A 99 6.88 -8.01 3.20
CA LYS A 99 6.72 -9.28 3.94
C LYS A 99 7.89 -9.54 4.89
N LEU A 100 9.13 -9.30 4.45
CA LEU A 100 10.32 -9.44 5.31
C LEU A 100 10.35 -8.39 6.42
N ALA A 101 10.08 -7.12 6.10
CA ALA A 101 10.07 -6.06 7.11
C ALA A 101 9.05 -6.38 8.21
N MET A 102 7.86 -6.85 7.85
CA MET A 102 6.87 -7.31 8.81
C MET A 102 7.34 -8.54 9.60
N ALA A 103 7.92 -9.54 8.94
CA ALA A 103 8.45 -10.73 9.61
C ALA A 103 9.48 -10.36 10.68
N PHE A 104 10.42 -9.45 10.38
CA PHE A 104 11.39 -8.95 11.35
C PHE A 104 10.75 -8.09 12.45
N LEU A 105 9.82 -7.18 12.11
CA LEU A 105 9.14 -6.34 13.12
C LEU A 105 8.31 -7.15 14.13
N TYR A 106 7.72 -8.26 13.69
CA TYR A 106 6.85 -9.10 14.51
C TYR A 106 7.48 -10.43 14.93
N ASN A 107 8.76 -10.68 14.61
CA ASN A 107 9.48 -11.95 14.85
C ASN A 107 8.76 -13.19 14.26
N GLN A 108 8.15 -13.07 13.08
CA GLN A 108 7.43 -14.17 12.44
C GLN A 108 8.32 -14.99 11.52
N GLY A 109 8.51 -16.27 11.85
CA GLY A 109 9.23 -17.24 11.00
C GLY A 109 10.70 -16.88 10.71
N VAL A 110 11.25 -15.90 11.44
CA VAL A 110 12.64 -15.48 11.40
C VAL A 110 13.33 -15.84 12.72
N PRO A 111 14.65 -16.09 12.71
CA PRO A 111 15.40 -16.31 13.94
C PRO A 111 15.24 -15.12 14.90
N LYS A 112 15.10 -15.40 16.21
CA LYS A 112 15.25 -14.37 17.24
C LYS A 112 16.75 -14.06 17.34
N GLY A 113 17.20 -13.04 16.61
CA GLY A 113 18.60 -12.61 16.62
C GLY A 113 19.05 -12.09 18.00
N ALA A 114 20.34 -11.78 18.12
CA ALA A 114 20.91 -11.20 19.35
C ALA A 114 20.26 -9.84 19.70
N GLY A 115 20.26 -9.48 20.98
CA GLY A 115 19.70 -8.19 21.45
C GLY A 115 18.18 -8.14 21.51
N ALA A 116 17.49 -9.28 21.68
CA ALA A 116 16.04 -9.28 21.85
C ALA A 116 15.62 -8.40 23.05
N GLY A 117 14.77 -7.40 22.81
CA GLY A 117 14.34 -6.46 23.84
C GLY A 117 15.29 -5.29 24.09
N THR A 118 16.31 -5.07 23.24
CA THR A 118 17.19 -3.89 23.28
C THR A 118 17.08 -3.07 21.99
N LEU A 119 17.63 -1.85 22.00
CA LEU A 119 17.69 -0.97 20.81
C LEU A 119 18.66 -1.49 19.73
N ASP A 120 19.47 -2.49 20.06
CA ASP A 120 20.37 -3.18 19.13
C ASP A 120 19.81 -4.53 18.68
N SER A 121 18.48 -4.72 18.80
CA SER A 121 17.82 -5.92 18.31
C SER A 121 18.14 -6.12 16.83
N TRP A 122 18.77 -7.26 16.52
CA TRP A 122 19.13 -7.61 15.15
C TRP A 122 17.94 -7.57 14.19
N ASN A 123 16.77 -8.03 14.65
CA ASN A 123 15.53 -7.99 13.87
C ASN A 123 15.03 -6.56 13.64
N GLY A 124 15.12 -5.68 14.65
CA GLY A 124 14.75 -4.26 14.49
C GLY A 124 15.67 -3.53 13.50
N ILE A 125 16.98 -3.78 13.56
CA ILE A 125 17.96 -3.19 12.63
C ILE A 125 17.70 -3.68 11.18
N ARG A 126 17.48 -4.99 11.00
CA ARG A 126 17.15 -5.56 9.67
C ARG A 126 15.85 -4.99 9.11
N ALA A 127 14.83 -4.83 9.96
CA ALA A 127 13.60 -4.16 9.57
C ALA A 127 13.86 -2.71 9.12
N ALA A 128 14.65 -1.93 9.87
CA ALA A 128 15.00 -0.56 9.49
C ALA A 128 15.63 -0.48 8.10
N HIS A 129 16.60 -1.34 7.79
CA HIS A 129 17.25 -1.37 6.47
C HIS A 129 16.24 -1.64 5.34
N LEU A 130 15.31 -2.58 5.55
CA LEU A 130 14.27 -2.88 4.57
C LEU A 130 13.28 -1.72 4.39
N LEU A 131 12.90 -1.04 5.48
CA LEU A 131 12.03 0.13 5.45
C LEU A 131 12.68 1.32 4.75
N LEU A 132 13.98 1.55 4.98
CA LEU A 132 14.77 2.57 4.29
C LEU A 132 14.82 2.29 2.78
N LYS A 133 15.09 1.03 2.40
CA LYS A 133 15.06 0.58 0.99
C LYS A 133 13.65 0.74 0.39
N LEU A 134 12.60 0.49 1.18
CA LEU A 134 11.22 0.66 0.75
C LEU A 134 10.90 2.13 0.49
N ASP A 135 11.34 3.08 1.30
CA ASP A 135 11.02 4.50 1.05
C ASP A 135 11.91 5.10 -0.07
N SER A 136 13.16 4.64 -0.24
CA SER A 136 14.06 5.16 -1.28
C SER A 136 13.74 4.64 -2.69
N SER A 137 13.16 3.45 -2.81
CA SER A 137 12.83 2.84 -4.10
C SER A 137 11.59 3.46 -4.78
N TYR A 138 10.96 4.47 -4.18
CA TYR A 138 9.68 5.02 -4.63
C TYR A 138 9.67 6.55 -4.68
N PRO A 139 10.25 7.18 -5.71
CA PRO A 139 10.14 8.62 -5.90
C PRO A 139 8.70 9.11 -6.12
N SER A 140 7.80 8.24 -6.58
CA SER A 140 6.43 8.58 -7.00
C SER A 140 5.32 7.96 -6.15
N SER A 141 5.62 7.03 -5.25
CA SER A 141 4.61 6.41 -4.38
C SER A 141 4.64 7.03 -3.00
N ARG A 142 3.52 6.97 -2.30
CA ARG A 142 3.44 7.47 -0.94
C ARG A 142 4.39 6.72 -0.01
N PRO A 143 5.22 7.41 0.80
CA PRO A 143 6.03 6.76 1.81
C PRO A 143 5.15 6.00 2.78
N PHE A 144 5.49 4.74 3.01
CA PHE A 144 4.62 3.78 3.70
C PHE A 144 5.24 3.25 4.99
N SER A 145 6.55 3.40 5.18
CA SER A 145 7.26 2.78 6.31
C SER A 145 6.69 3.17 7.67
N TRP A 146 6.21 4.41 7.84
CA TRP A 146 5.57 4.89 9.08
C TRP A 146 4.39 4.04 9.52
N PHE A 147 3.62 3.47 8.59
CA PHE A 147 2.48 2.62 8.90
C PHE A 147 2.93 1.37 9.71
N LEU A 148 4.06 0.79 9.31
CA LEU A 148 4.60 -0.44 9.90
C LEU A 148 5.17 -0.18 11.30
N ILE A 149 5.80 0.98 11.50
CA ILE A 149 6.37 1.39 12.79
C ILE A 149 5.41 2.24 13.65
N ARG A 150 4.19 2.52 13.18
CA ARG A 150 3.22 3.39 13.87
C ARG A 150 3.02 2.97 15.35
N PRO A 151 3.07 3.92 16.31
CA PRO A 151 2.71 3.71 17.72
C PRO A 151 1.25 3.25 17.89
N PRO A 152 0.84 2.81 19.09
CA PRO A 152 1.61 2.74 20.34
C PRO A 152 2.64 1.61 20.34
N TRP A 153 3.79 1.87 20.97
CA TRP A 153 4.79 0.85 21.29
C TRP A 153 4.57 0.30 22.70
N SER A 154 4.99 -0.95 22.93
CA SER A 154 5.08 -1.50 24.29
C SER A 154 6.06 -0.68 25.14
N SER A 155 5.91 -0.72 26.47
CA SER A 155 6.87 -0.12 27.41
C SER A 155 8.26 -0.74 27.34
N SER A 156 8.36 -2.00 26.89
CA SER A 156 9.62 -2.65 26.53
C SER A 156 10.08 -2.25 25.13
N VAL A 157 11.39 -2.16 24.91
CA VAL A 157 11.97 -1.91 23.58
C VAL A 157 11.53 -3.02 22.62
N SER A 158 10.70 -2.66 21.65
CA SER A 158 10.22 -3.56 20.60
C SER A 158 11.03 -3.37 19.32
N ASN A 159 10.94 -4.33 18.38
CA ASN A 159 11.59 -4.21 17.09
C ASN A 159 11.11 -2.96 16.30
N LYS A 160 9.88 -2.49 16.54
CA LYS A 160 9.36 -1.23 15.96
C LYS A 160 10.08 0.00 16.51
N VAL A 161 10.32 0.03 17.82
CA VAL A 161 11.08 1.09 18.51
C VAL A 161 12.52 1.09 17.97
N CYS A 162 13.18 -0.07 17.99
CA CYS A 162 14.52 -0.24 17.42
C CYS A 162 14.59 0.23 15.96
N ALA A 163 13.64 -0.18 15.12
CA ALA A 163 13.60 0.23 13.72
C ALA A 163 13.45 1.75 13.56
N TYR A 164 12.57 2.37 14.34
CA TYR A 164 12.41 3.82 14.37
C TYR A 164 13.71 4.54 14.76
N HIS A 165 14.36 4.15 15.86
CA HIS A 165 15.61 4.78 16.29
C HIS A 165 16.72 4.65 15.25
N LYS A 166 16.84 3.50 14.57
CA LYS A 166 17.81 3.31 13.49
C LYS A 166 17.50 4.15 12.26
N MET A 167 16.23 4.33 11.92
CA MET A 167 15.83 5.24 10.84
C MET A 167 16.14 6.71 11.19
N VAL A 168 15.95 7.11 12.45
CA VAL A 168 16.33 8.45 12.95
C VAL A 168 17.85 8.64 12.93
N GLU A 169 18.62 7.69 13.44
CA GLU A 169 20.10 7.70 13.44
C GLU A 169 20.61 7.92 12.01
N ARG A 170 20.08 7.17 11.04
CA ARG A 170 20.44 7.33 9.62
C ARG A 170 20.17 8.74 9.07
N CYS A 171 19.14 9.43 9.56
CA CYS A 171 18.81 10.79 9.14
C CYS A 171 19.67 11.86 9.83
N LEU A 172 20.18 11.59 11.02
CA LEU A 172 20.97 12.54 11.81
C LEU A 172 22.47 12.39 11.58
N ASP A 173 22.93 11.19 11.24
CA ASP A 173 24.31 10.91 10.90
C ASP A 173 24.69 11.49 9.54
N ARG A 174 25.34 12.65 9.57
CA ARG A 174 26.02 13.26 8.41
C ARG A 174 27.42 12.66 8.13
N ARG A 175 27.83 11.55 8.79
CA ARG A 175 29.27 11.17 8.89
C ARG A 175 29.68 9.71 8.66
N THR A 176 28.81 8.77 8.28
CA THR A 176 29.26 7.38 8.00
C THR A 176 28.84 6.89 6.62
N PRO A 177 29.69 7.08 5.58
CA PRO A 177 29.74 6.13 4.48
C PRO A 177 30.46 4.87 5.00
N GLY A 178 29.82 3.71 4.90
CA GLY A 178 30.51 2.42 5.07
C GLY A 178 30.01 1.55 6.22
N LEU A 179 28.96 0.79 5.93
CA LEU A 179 28.87 -0.64 6.25
C LEU A 179 28.19 -1.37 5.08
N GLU A 180 28.50 -0.93 3.86
CA GLU A 180 28.24 -1.69 2.65
C GLU A 180 29.56 -2.35 2.25
N ALA A 181 29.63 -3.65 2.49
CA ALA A 181 30.54 -4.49 1.74
C ALA A 181 30.10 -4.44 0.26
N GLU A 182 30.97 -3.83 -0.53
CA GLU A 182 31.11 -3.98 -1.98
C GLU A 182 29.92 -3.53 -2.86
N GLY A 183 30.02 -2.29 -3.35
CA GLY A 183 29.88 -2.08 -4.78
C GLY A 183 28.69 -1.26 -5.29
N GLU A 184 28.30 -0.15 -4.66
CA GLU A 184 27.48 0.86 -5.35
C GLU A 184 28.12 2.25 -5.23
N ARG A 185 28.52 2.79 -6.39
CA ARG A 185 29.14 4.11 -6.51
C ARG A 185 28.15 5.19 -6.08
N GLU A 186 28.52 5.95 -5.05
CA GLU A 186 27.88 7.19 -4.63
C GLU A 186 27.64 8.11 -5.85
N SER A 187 26.37 8.31 -6.19
CA SER A 187 25.95 9.32 -7.15
C SER A 187 25.36 10.51 -6.40
N LYS A 188 25.54 11.72 -6.93
CA LYS A 188 25.10 13.03 -6.39
C LYS A 188 23.57 13.21 -6.19
N GLY A 189 22.80 12.15 -5.93
CA GLY A 189 21.33 12.12 -5.83
C GLY A 189 20.74 11.97 -4.42
N ASP A 190 21.56 11.93 -3.36
CA ASP A 190 21.12 11.57 -1.99
C ASP A 190 20.08 12.53 -1.36
N GLY A 191 19.90 13.73 -1.91
CA GLY A 191 18.90 14.69 -1.43
C GLY A 191 17.45 14.27 -1.71
N GLU A 192 17.16 13.66 -2.86
CA GLU A 192 15.79 13.19 -3.19
C GLU A 192 15.48 11.85 -2.52
N ALA A 193 16.49 11.01 -2.30
CA ALA A 193 16.36 9.67 -1.73
C ALA A 193 15.78 9.65 -0.30
N ASN A 194 15.95 10.73 0.47
CA ASN A 194 15.48 10.83 1.87
C ASN A 194 14.14 11.57 2.04
N SER A 195 13.56 12.08 0.95
CA SER A 195 12.35 12.92 1.00
C SER A 195 11.14 12.19 1.60
N GLY A 196 10.94 10.92 1.26
CA GLY A 196 9.89 10.07 1.80
C GLY A 196 10.12 9.62 3.25
N LEU A 197 11.38 9.40 3.60
CA LEU A 197 11.79 9.00 4.95
C LEU A 197 11.44 10.06 6.00
N PHE A 198 11.68 11.34 5.69
CA PHE A 198 11.32 12.45 6.58
C PHE A 198 9.81 12.52 6.83
N TYR A 199 8.98 12.27 5.80
CA TYR A 199 7.54 12.16 5.99
C TYR A 199 7.18 11.02 6.95
N SER A 200 7.79 9.84 6.75
CA SER A 200 7.51 8.68 7.57
C SER A 200 7.90 8.87 9.04
N LEU A 201 9.05 9.48 9.30
CA LEU A 201 9.48 9.84 10.66
C LEU A 201 8.55 10.88 11.28
N GLY A 202 8.21 11.94 10.53
CA GLY A 202 7.28 12.98 10.98
C GLY A 202 5.90 12.41 11.34
N GLN A 203 5.34 11.49 10.55
CA GLN A 203 4.07 10.84 10.87
C GLN A 203 4.16 9.97 12.12
N THR A 204 5.26 9.24 12.29
CA THR A 204 5.47 8.42 13.49
C THR A 204 5.49 9.28 14.75
N VAL A 205 6.22 10.40 14.72
CA VAL A 205 6.26 11.38 15.82
C VAL A 205 4.91 12.05 16.04
N ASN A 206 4.18 12.40 14.98
CA ASN A 206 2.86 13.02 15.07
C ASN A 206 1.87 12.14 15.87
N PHE A 207 1.94 10.82 15.72
CA PHE A 207 1.13 9.90 16.52
C PHE A 207 1.64 9.77 17.97
N LEU A 208 2.95 9.85 18.22
CA LEU A 208 3.48 9.88 19.60
C LEU A 208 3.02 11.13 20.35
N GLU A 209 3.11 12.30 19.70
CA GLU A 209 2.66 13.59 20.22
C GLU A 209 1.16 13.54 20.58
N ALA A 210 0.33 12.96 19.69
CA ALA A 210 -1.11 12.80 19.91
C ALA A 210 -1.44 11.90 21.12
N ASP A 211 -0.60 10.91 21.40
CA ASP A 211 -0.72 10.03 22.57
C ASP A 211 -0.16 10.67 23.87
N GLY A 212 0.25 11.95 23.83
CA GLY A 212 0.84 12.65 24.98
C GLY A 212 2.23 12.15 25.35
N LYS A 213 2.92 11.47 24.44
CA LYS A 213 4.30 11.00 24.62
C LYS A 213 5.24 11.94 23.88
N ASP A 214 6.21 12.48 24.59
CA ASP A 214 7.29 13.24 23.95
C ASP A 214 8.14 12.31 23.08
N ALA A 215 8.54 12.79 21.91
CA ALA A 215 9.56 12.11 21.15
C ALA A 215 10.86 12.10 21.97
N GLU A 216 11.35 10.91 22.34
CA GLU A 216 12.61 10.75 23.11
C GLU A 216 13.81 11.47 22.44
N THR A 217 13.71 11.71 21.13
CA THR A 217 14.72 12.38 20.31
C THR A 217 14.69 13.91 20.37
N GLY A 218 13.72 14.52 21.06
CA GLY A 218 13.57 15.98 21.20
C GLY A 218 13.22 16.72 19.90
N GLN A 219 12.90 16.00 18.83
CA GLN A 219 12.42 16.56 17.55
C GLN A 219 10.92 16.48 17.47
N THR A 220 10.30 17.57 17.01
CA THR A 220 8.86 17.61 16.77
C THR A 220 8.53 16.97 15.43
N ALA A 221 7.29 16.53 15.25
CA ALA A 221 6.81 16.08 13.96
C ALA A 221 6.93 17.19 12.89
N MET A 222 6.82 18.46 13.30
CA MET A 222 6.93 19.60 12.40
C MET A 222 8.34 19.73 11.82
N ASP A 223 9.37 19.55 12.64
CA ASP A 223 10.78 19.60 12.19
C ASP A 223 11.05 18.60 11.07
N TRP A 224 10.50 17.38 11.21
CA TRP A 224 10.60 16.35 10.18
C TRP A 224 9.83 16.71 8.91
N PHE A 225 8.60 17.24 9.04
CA PHE A 225 7.83 17.66 7.87
C PHE A 225 8.46 18.84 7.14
N GLU A 226 9.03 19.83 7.83
CA GLU A 226 9.74 20.95 7.22
C GLU A 226 11.01 20.51 6.49
N ARG A 227 11.77 19.56 7.07
CA ARG A 227 12.90 18.92 6.37
C ARG A 227 12.44 18.19 5.13
N GLY A 228 11.37 17.39 5.20
CA GLY A 228 10.82 16.69 4.05
C GLY A 228 10.34 17.64 2.95
N ALA A 229 9.65 18.73 3.32
CA ALA A 229 9.20 19.75 2.38
C ALA A 229 10.37 20.48 1.70
N SER A 230 11.46 20.74 2.43
CA SER A 230 12.69 21.31 1.88
C SER A 230 13.35 20.40 0.84
N HIS A 231 13.21 19.08 1.00
CA HIS A 231 13.65 18.06 0.03
C HIS A 231 12.56 17.72 -1.01
N ARG A 232 11.60 18.63 -1.24
CA ARG A 232 10.53 18.53 -2.24
C ARG A 232 9.58 17.33 -2.06
N CYS A 233 9.45 16.79 -0.85
CA CYS A 233 8.43 15.78 -0.56
C CYS A 233 7.03 16.42 -0.57
N PRO A 234 6.11 16.05 -1.49
CA PRO A 234 4.78 16.64 -1.53
C PRO A 234 3.93 16.26 -0.30
N PHE A 235 4.14 15.07 0.25
CA PHE A 235 3.42 14.59 1.44
C PHE A 235 3.78 15.40 2.69
N SER A 236 5.08 15.63 2.93
CA SER A 236 5.51 16.48 4.04
C SER A 236 5.05 17.93 3.86
N ALA A 237 5.11 18.46 2.64
CA ALA A 237 4.60 19.80 2.35
C ALA A 237 3.09 19.94 2.62
N LEU A 238 2.31 18.88 2.36
CA LEU A 238 0.88 18.84 2.67
C LEU A 238 0.62 18.87 4.19
N GLU A 239 1.40 18.15 4.99
CA GLU A 239 1.24 18.19 6.46
C GLU A 239 1.64 19.54 7.06
N VAL A 240 2.72 20.16 6.55
CA VAL A 240 3.09 21.54 6.90
C VAL A 240 1.93 22.49 6.59
N TRP A 241 1.31 22.34 5.41
CA TRP A 241 0.15 23.12 5.02
C TRP A 241 -1.03 22.91 5.98
N ARG A 242 -1.41 21.67 6.29
CA ARG A 242 -2.52 21.34 7.20
C ARG A 242 -2.34 21.94 8.59
N ARG A 243 -1.11 21.87 9.12
CA ARG A 243 -0.77 22.46 10.43
C ARG A 243 -0.80 23.99 10.39
N SER A 244 -0.34 24.61 9.31
CA SER A 244 -0.43 26.08 9.15
C SER A 244 -1.87 26.60 9.08
N MET A 245 -2.85 25.72 8.81
CA MET A 245 -4.27 26.08 8.66
C MET A 245 -5.08 25.95 9.97
N LYS A 246 -4.57 25.25 10.99
CA LYS A 246 -5.18 25.12 12.32
C LYS A 246 -4.43 26.02 13.32
N PRO A 247 -4.93 27.13 13.88
CA PRO A 247 -6.16 27.91 13.67
C PRO A 247 -5.90 29.40 13.28
N GLN A 248 -6.95 30.10 12.83
CA GLN A 248 -7.12 31.56 12.61
C GLN A 248 -7.20 32.07 11.16
N LEU A 249 -8.44 32.50 10.85
CA LEU A 249 -8.89 33.65 10.05
C LEU A 249 -8.48 33.72 8.56
N ALA A 250 -9.49 33.79 7.68
CA ALA A 250 -9.87 34.84 6.72
C ALA A 250 -8.79 35.63 5.93
N VAL A 251 -7.58 35.80 6.48
CA VAL A 251 -6.51 36.67 5.99
C VAL A 251 -5.36 35.87 5.34
N LYS A 252 -5.16 34.59 5.68
CA LYS A 252 -4.10 33.73 5.09
C LYS A 252 -4.59 32.76 4.00
N GLU A 253 -5.87 32.87 3.61
CA GLU A 253 -6.56 31.88 2.76
C GLU A 253 -6.01 31.82 1.33
N VAL A 254 -5.69 32.97 0.75
CA VAL A 254 -5.21 33.04 -0.64
C VAL A 254 -3.81 32.43 -0.81
N PRO A 255 -2.79 32.79 0.01
CA PRO A 255 -1.49 32.11 -0.02
C PRO A 255 -1.58 30.60 0.25
N ALA A 256 -2.47 30.17 1.16
CA ALA A 256 -2.66 28.77 1.49
C ALA A 256 -3.22 27.95 0.31
N VAL A 257 -4.25 28.45 -0.39
CA VAL A 257 -4.79 27.76 -1.56
C VAL A 257 -3.78 27.74 -2.73
N ARG A 258 -2.94 28.77 -2.85
CA ARG A 258 -1.84 28.78 -3.84
C ARG A 258 -0.76 27.75 -3.51
N SER A 259 -0.36 27.61 -2.24
CA SER A 259 0.63 26.60 -1.86
C SER A 259 0.11 25.18 -2.06
N LEU A 260 -1.17 24.93 -1.81
CA LEU A 260 -1.80 23.64 -2.10
C LEU A 260 -1.75 23.29 -3.60
N ARG A 261 -2.06 24.25 -4.48
CA ARG A 261 -1.89 24.07 -5.94
C ARG A 261 -0.44 23.81 -6.33
N LYS A 262 0.52 24.47 -5.69
CA LYS A 262 1.95 24.24 -5.92
C LYS A 262 2.34 22.81 -5.52
N ILE A 263 1.85 22.30 -4.39
CA ILE A 263 2.08 20.92 -3.95
C ILE A 263 1.55 19.92 -4.99
N ILE A 264 0.35 20.15 -5.51
CA ILE A 264 -0.24 19.30 -6.56
C ILE A 264 0.65 19.33 -7.82
N ALA A 265 1.11 20.51 -8.24
CA ALA A 265 1.98 20.69 -9.41
C ALA A 265 3.39 20.10 -9.26
N MET A 266 3.89 19.94 -8.03
CA MET A 266 5.20 19.32 -7.75
C MET A 266 5.20 17.80 -7.95
N SER A 267 4.03 17.19 -8.13
CA SER A 267 3.85 15.74 -8.13
C SER A 267 3.29 15.25 -9.48
N ASN A 268 3.67 14.05 -9.92
CA ASN A 268 3.02 13.40 -11.05
C ASN A 268 1.52 13.22 -10.73
N HIS A 269 0.65 13.23 -11.76
CA HIS A 269 -0.82 13.30 -11.63
C HIS A 269 -1.48 12.32 -10.63
N THR A 270 -0.83 11.22 -10.27
CA THR A 270 -1.31 10.18 -9.35
C THR A 270 -0.89 10.35 -7.88
N SER A 271 0.17 11.10 -7.56
CA SER A 271 0.83 10.98 -6.25
C SER A 271 0.38 11.98 -5.17
N THR A 272 -0.60 12.85 -5.44
CA THR A 272 -1.20 13.75 -4.42
C THR A 272 -2.71 13.75 -4.45
N LEU A 273 -3.31 12.58 -4.36
CA LEU A 273 -4.75 12.46 -4.21
C LEU A 273 -5.29 13.31 -3.06
N GLU A 274 -4.68 13.21 -1.88
CA GLU A 274 -5.16 13.93 -0.71
C GLU A 274 -5.15 15.43 -0.92
N ALA A 275 -4.08 15.98 -1.49
CA ALA A 275 -3.98 17.40 -1.75
C ALA A 275 -5.07 17.87 -2.75
N LYS A 276 -5.40 17.04 -3.74
CA LYS A 276 -6.49 17.33 -4.69
C LYS A 276 -7.86 17.32 -4.02
N MET A 277 -8.13 16.34 -3.16
CA MET A 277 -9.39 16.28 -2.40
C MET A 277 -9.51 17.45 -1.43
N GLU A 278 -8.42 17.81 -0.75
CA GLU A 278 -8.35 18.99 0.11
C GLU A 278 -8.59 20.30 -0.68
N LEU A 279 -8.05 20.39 -1.90
CA LEU A 279 -8.31 21.52 -2.79
C LEU A 279 -9.79 21.56 -3.23
N CYS A 280 -10.39 20.42 -3.53
CA CYS A 280 -11.82 20.34 -3.83
C CYS A 280 -12.67 20.81 -2.65
N MET A 281 -12.33 20.40 -1.42
CA MET A 281 -13.02 20.84 -0.20
C MET A 281 -12.88 22.35 0.02
N THR A 282 -11.68 22.93 -0.14
CA THR A 282 -11.49 24.39 -0.01
C THR A 282 -12.26 25.18 -1.07
N TYR A 283 -12.30 24.69 -2.32
CA TYR A 283 -13.12 25.28 -3.37
C TYR A 283 -14.61 25.15 -3.11
N ALA A 284 -15.07 24.01 -2.59
CA ALA A 284 -16.45 23.80 -2.17
C ALA A 284 -16.87 24.75 -1.05
N GLY A 285 -15.97 25.05 -0.12
CA GLY A 285 -16.15 26.06 0.93
C GLY A 285 -16.13 27.52 0.44
N GLY A 286 -15.91 27.77 -0.86
CA GLY A 286 -15.90 29.10 -1.46
C GLY A 286 -14.53 29.79 -1.52
N TYR A 287 -13.46 29.12 -1.09
CA TYR A 287 -12.12 29.69 -1.01
C TYR A 287 -11.31 29.42 -2.28
N THR A 288 -11.43 30.28 -3.29
CA THR A 288 -10.81 30.02 -4.61
C THR A 288 -9.34 30.43 -4.71
N GLY A 289 -8.79 31.17 -3.76
CA GLY A 289 -7.37 31.53 -3.74
C GLY A 289 -6.92 32.39 -4.94
N SER A 290 -7.74 33.37 -5.32
CA SER A 290 -7.59 34.25 -6.50
C SER A 290 -7.97 33.63 -7.85
N VAL A 291 -8.53 32.42 -7.86
CA VAL A 291 -9.04 31.77 -9.08
C VAL A 291 -10.52 32.15 -9.29
N GLY A 292 -10.97 32.21 -10.55
CA GLY A 292 -12.39 32.41 -10.85
C GLY A 292 -13.23 31.23 -10.34
N ARG A 293 -14.47 31.48 -9.92
CA ARG A 293 -15.36 30.40 -9.45
C ARG A 293 -15.53 29.30 -10.50
N GLU A 294 -15.66 29.68 -11.77
CA GLU A 294 -15.82 28.74 -12.88
C GLU A 294 -14.63 27.78 -13.02
N GLU A 295 -13.40 28.27 -12.87
CA GLU A 295 -12.19 27.43 -12.93
C GLU A 295 -12.09 26.52 -11.70
N ALA A 296 -12.48 27.01 -10.51
CA ALA A 296 -12.56 26.17 -9.31
C ALA A 296 -13.60 25.04 -9.45
N PHE A 297 -14.78 25.35 -9.98
CA PHE A 297 -15.82 24.36 -10.29
C PHE A 297 -15.37 23.37 -11.38
N ALA A 298 -14.69 23.85 -12.42
CA ALA A 298 -14.13 23.01 -13.46
C ALA A 298 -13.11 22.01 -12.87
N PHE A 299 -12.23 22.47 -11.97
CA PHE A 299 -11.29 21.59 -11.29
C PHE A 299 -11.98 20.48 -10.49
N ILE A 300 -13.01 20.82 -9.70
CA ILE A 300 -13.78 19.83 -8.93
C ILE A 300 -14.43 18.82 -9.87
N ARG A 301 -15.11 19.31 -10.92
CA ARG A 301 -15.76 18.45 -11.92
C ARG A 301 -14.73 17.51 -12.56
N ASP A 302 -13.55 18.01 -12.92
CA ASP A 302 -12.51 17.19 -13.54
C ASP A 302 -11.99 16.12 -12.57
N GLN A 303 -11.89 16.41 -11.26
CA GLN A 303 -11.54 15.39 -10.26
C GLN A 303 -12.62 14.34 -10.04
N MET A 304 -13.90 14.72 -10.11
CA MET A 304 -15.02 13.77 -10.08
C MET A 304 -15.00 12.88 -11.34
N MET A 305 -14.90 13.48 -12.53
CA MET A 305 -14.88 12.75 -13.80
C MET A 305 -13.64 11.87 -13.99
N ALA A 306 -12.54 12.13 -13.27
CA ALA A 306 -11.36 11.28 -13.25
C ALA A 306 -11.55 10.00 -12.42
N SER A 307 -12.60 9.91 -11.61
CA SER A 307 -12.96 8.73 -10.82
C SER A 307 -13.20 7.53 -11.72
N ARG A 308 -12.87 6.34 -11.24
CA ARG A 308 -13.01 5.08 -11.99
C ARG A 308 -13.78 4.06 -11.17
N PRO A 309 -14.61 3.22 -11.82
CA PRO A 309 -15.31 2.14 -11.13
C PRO A 309 -14.29 1.13 -10.60
N SER A 310 -14.51 0.62 -9.39
CA SER A 310 -13.65 -0.42 -8.80
C SER A 310 -13.89 -1.79 -9.43
N LEU A 311 -15.05 -2.00 -10.06
CA LEU A 311 -15.47 -3.25 -10.69
C LEU A 311 -15.41 -4.46 -9.72
N SER A 312 -15.60 -4.21 -8.42
CA SER A 312 -15.66 -5.22 -7.35
C SER A 312 -16.55 -6.41 -7.71
N GLN A 313 -17.68 -6.20 -8.40
CA GLN A 313 -18.58 -7.27 -8.87
C GLN A 313 -17.87 -8.39 -9.66
N SER A 314 -16.74 -8.09 -10.31
CA SER A 314 -15.96 -9.06 -11.07
C SER A 314 -15.09 -9.99 -10.22
N MET A 315 -15.01 -9.77 -8.90
CA MET A 315 -14.22 -10.59 -7.97
C MET A 315 -14.59 -12.07 -8.03
N PHE A 316 -15.85 -12.41 -8.30
CA PHE A 316 -16.33 -13.78 -8.42
C PHE A 316 -15.83 -14.51 -9.69
N ARG A 317 -15.11 -13.82 -10.58
CA ARG A 317 -14.32 -14.48 -11.65
C ARG A 317 -12.99 -15.02 -11.16
N VAL A 318 -12.45 -14.42 -10.09
CA VAL A 318 -11.19 -14.80 -9.45
C VAL A 318 -11.45 -15.79 -8.32
N GLN A 319 -12.46 -15.51 -7.50
CA GLN A 319 -12.86 -16.37 -6.39
C GLN A 319 -13.54 -17.64 -6.91
N ARG A 320 -13.06 -18.81 -6.45
CA ARG A 320 -13.67 -20.11 -6.76
C ARG A 320 -14.79 -20.45 -5.77
N ASP A 321 -14.53 -20.19 -4.49
CA ASP A 321 -15.36 -20.69 -3.40
C ASP A 321 -16.14 -19.59 -2.65
N ILE A 322 -15.84 -18.32 -2.89
CA ILE A 322 -16.54 -17.20 -2.25
C ILE A 322 -17.75 -16.80 -3.09
N THR A 323 -18.90 -16.65 -2.43
CA THR A 323 -20.16 -16.23 -3.06
C THR A 323 -20.54 -14.81 -2.66
N ASN A 324 -21.48 -14.20 -3.41
CA ASN A 324 -22.01 -12.87 -3.07
C ASN A 324 -22.64 -12.82 -1.67
N ALA A 325 -23.36 -13.89 -1.28
CA ALA A 325 -23.95 -13.99 0.04
C ALA A 325 -22.88 -14.00 1.16
N MET A 326 -21.77 -14.72 0.96
CA MET A 326 -20.66 -14.72 1.92
C MET A 326 -20.00 -13.35 2.05
N ARG A 327 -19.82 -12.64 0.93
CA ARG A 327 -19.34 -11.26 0.91
C ARG A 327 -20.29 -10.34 1.67
N PHE A 328 -21.60 -10.42 1.38
CA PHE A 328 -22.63 -9.63 2.06
C PHE A 328 -22.55 -9.81 3.57
N ILE A 329 -22.59 -11.05 4.07
CA ILE A 329 -22.51 -11.37 5.50
C ILE A 329 -21.23 -10.82 6.13
N THR A 330 -20.09 -10.90 5.41
CA THR A 330 -18.81 -10.39 5.94
C THR A 330 -18.81 -8.87 5.98
N VAL A 331 -19.30 -8.18 4.95
CA VAL A 331 -19.33 -6.71 4.91
C VAL A 331 -20.35 -6.13 5.90
N ASP A 332 -21.50 -6.78 6.06
CA ASP A 332 -22.48 -6.44 7.09
C ASP A 332 -21.85 -6.49 8.48
N TRP A 333 -21.15 -7.58 8.80
CA TRP A 333 -20.36 -7.71 10.03
C TRP A 333 -19.23 -6.67 10.15
N MET A 334 -18.59 -6.28 9.05
CA MET A 334 -17.59 -5.20 9.06
C MET A 334 -18.20 -3.83 9.43
N ILE A 335 -19.45 -3.57 9.03
CA ILE A 335 -20.20 -2.36 9.40
C ILE A 335 -20.48 -2.37 10.91
N GLU A 336 -20.93 -3.50 11.47
CA GLU A 336 -21.14 -3.66 12.92
C GLU A 336 -19.85 -3.39 13.72
N ILE A 337 -18.70 -3.89 13.26
CA ILE A 337 -17.41 -3.59 13.91
C ILE A 337 -17.08 -2.10 13.82
N ALA A 338 -17.31 -1.48 12.67
CA ALA A 338 -17.02 -0.06 12.48
C ALA A 338 -17.85 0.79 13.45
N GLU A 339 -19.13 0.47 13.64
CA GLU A 339 -19.99 1.12 14.63
C GLU A 339 -19.51 0.85 16.07
N LEU A 340 -19.25 -0.41 16.42
CA LEU A 340 -18.75 -0.82 17.74
C LEU A 340 -17.46 -0.09 18.13
N LYS A 341 -16.58 0.16 17.15
CA LYS A 341 -15.29 0.84 17.35
C LYS A 341 -15.36 2.33 17.03
N SER A 342 -16.54 2.88 16.75
CA SER A 342 -16.76 4.29 16.39
C SER A 342 -15.82 4.77 15.28
N LEU A 343 -15.58 3.92 14.28
CA LEU A 343 -14.78 4.26 13.11
C LEU A 343 -15.56 5.22 12.20
N SER A 344 -14.85 6.14 11.56
CA SER A 344 -15.49 7.05 10.60
C SER A 344 -15.98 6.32 9.36
N SER A 345 -17.04 6.85 8.72
CA SER A 345 -17.57 6.33 7.45
C SER A 345 -16.48 6.17 6.39
N ARG A 346 -15.56 7.14 6.31
CA ARG A 346 -14.37 7.09 5.44
C ARG A 346 -13.48 5.87 5.70
N THR A 347 -13.26 5.54 6.98
CA THR A 347 -12.44 4.37 7.38
C THR A 347 -13.14 3.07 6.98
N LEU A 348 -14.45 2.96 7.20
CA LEU A 348 -15.26 1.81 6.79
C LEU A 348 -15.22 1.62 5.26
N HIS A 349 -15.47 2.69 4.49
CA HIS A 349 -15.40 2.65 3.03
C HIS A 349 -14.02 2.20 2.53
N GLN A 350 -12.94 2.68 3.16
CA GLN A 350 -11.59 2.26 2.82
C GLN A 350 -11.37 0.77 3.14
N ALA A 351 -11.85 0.29 4.29
CA ALA A 351 -11.76 -1.11 4.68
C ALA A 351 -12.46 -2.03 3.67
N VAL A 352 -13.71 -1.73 3.30
CA VAL A 352 -14.46 -2.52 2.31
C VAL A 352 -13.81 -2.45 0.93
N THR A 353 -13.26 -1.29 0.54
CA THR A 353 -12.52 -1.15 -0.72
C THR A 353 -11.26 -2.03 -0.74
N LEU A 354 -10.51 -2.09 0.37
CA LEU A 354 -9.35 -2.97 0.49
C LEU A 354 -9.73 -4.45 0.45
N PHE A 355 -10.80 -4.82 1.16
CA PHE A 355 -11.36 -6.16 1.18
C PHE A 355 -11.73 -6.64 -0.23
N ASP A 356 -12.54 -5.86 -0.95
CA ASP A 356 -12.96 -6.18 -2.32
C ASP A 356 -11.78 -6.21 -3.30
N ALA A 357 -10.86 -5.26 -3.17
CA ALA A 357 -9.68 -5.20 -4.02
C ALA A 357 -8.78 -6.43 -3.84
N TYR A 358 -8.72 -6.97 -2.63
CA TYR A 358 -7.96 -8.17 -2.35
C TYR A 358 -8.63 -9.40 -2.98
N LEU A 359 -9.96 -9.52 -2.87
CA LEU A 359 -10.74 -10.55 -3.56
C LEU A 359 -10.69 -10.44 -5.10
N LEU A 360 -10.47 -9.24 -5.65
CA LEU A 360 -10.21 -9.06 -7.08
C LEU A 360 -8.81 -9.54 -7.51
N SER A 361 -7.87 -9.62 -6.57
CA SER A 361 -6.45 -9.85 -6.87
C SER A 361 -5.97 -11.25 -6.47
N ARG A 362 -6.53 -11.82 -5.40
CA ARG A 362 -6.03 -13.02 -4.71
C ARG A 362 -7.19 -13.96 -4.39
N GLN A 363 -6.99 -15.26 -4.61
CA GLN A 363 -7.94 -16.26 -4.12
C GLN A 363 -7.90 -16.34 -2.59
N VAL A 364 -9.07 -16.49 -1.99
CA VAL A 364 -9.26 -16.58 -0.54
C VAL A 364 -10.14 -17.76 -0.23
N ASP A 365 -9.72 -18.56 0.75
CA ASP A 365 -10.53 -19.67 1.25
C ASP A 365 -11.70 -19.13 2.08
N ARG A 366 -12.83 -19.84 2.07
CA ARG A 366 -14.03 -19.47 2.85
C ARG A 366 -13.70 -19.25 4.33
N SER A 367 -12.86 -20.10 4.90
CA SER A 367 -12.41 -20.04 6.29
C SER A 367 -11.53 -18.83 6.60
N ALA A 368 -11.00 -18.12 5.60
CA ALA A 368 -10.15 -16.94 5.78
C ALA A 368 -10.85 -15.62 5.40
N LEU A 369 -12.12 -15.67 4.99
CA LEU A 369 -12.85 -14.49 4.54
C LEU A 369 -13.07 -13.48 5.68
N GLN A 370 -13.44 -13.95 6.87
CA GLN A 370 -13.60 -13.09 8.06
C GLN A 370 -12.24 -12.51 8.50
N LEU A 371 -11.16 -13.31 8.44
CA LEU A 371 -9.80 -12.85 8.68
C LEU A 371 -9.40 -11.71 7.73
N LEU A 372 -9.75 -11.81 6.44
CA LEU A 372 -9.55 -10.72 5.48
C LEU A 372 -10.34 -9.47 5.89
N GLY A 373 -11.61 -9.63 6.27
CA GLY A 373 -12.49 -8.54 6.68
C GLY A 373 -11.92 -7.74 7.85
N VAL A 374 -11.62 -8.41 8.97
CA VAL A 374 -11.06 -7.74 10.15
C VAL A 374 -9.68 -7.15 9.89
N THR A 375 -8.85 -7.81 9.08
CA THR A 375 -7.53 -7.29 8.69
C THR A 375 -7.66 -6.04 7.81
N SER A 376 -8.68 -5.96 6.95
CA SER A 376 -8.93 -4.79 6.12
C SER A 376 -9.35 -3.59 6.98
N ILE A 377 -10.17 -3.81 8.03
CA ILE A 377 -10.50 -2.78 9.03
C ILE A 377 -9.26 -2.35 9.81
N LEU A 378 -8.45 -3.32 10.26
CA LEU A 378 -7.18 -3.07 10.95
C LEU A 378 -6.29 -2.15 10.10
N VAL A 379 -6.11 -2.46 8.82
CA VAL A 379 -5.26 -1.67 7.92
C VAL A 379 -5.84 -0.29 7.66
N ALA A 380 -7.15 -0.19 7.38
CA ALA A 380 -7.81 1.10 7.13
C ALA A 380 -7.79 2.03 8.36
N SER A 381 -8.13 1.51 9.55
CA SER A 381 -8.12 2.27 10.81
C SER A 381 -6.70 2.67 11.24
N ARG A 382 -5.72 1.81 10.95
CA ARG A 382 -4.30 2.13 11.14
C ARG A 382 -3.79 3.18 10.16
N TRP A 383 -4.50 3.47 9.09
CA TRP A 383 -4.17 4.56 8.19
C TRP A 383 -4.87 5.88 8.56
N SER A 384 -6.15 5.85 8.94
CA SER A 384 -6.99 7.06 9.10
C SER A 384 -6.73 7.88 10.37
N GLY A 385 -5.97 7.35 11.34
CA GLY A 385 -5.35 8.14 12.41
C GLY A 385 -6.20 8.41 13.65
N ALA A 386 -7.54 8.48 13.56
CA ALA A 386 -8.42 8.89 14.67
C ALA A 386 -8.66 7.79 15.72
N THR A 387 -9.01 6.59 15.28
CA THR A 387 -9.24 5.43 16.13
C THR A 387 -8.64 4.23 15.42
N MET A 388 -7.66 3.59 16.05
CA MET A 388 -6.91 2.49 15.45
C MET A 388 -7.30 1.18 16.12
N LEU A 389 -7.62 0.17 15.31
CA LEU A 389 -7.73 -1.20 15.79
C LEU A 389 -6.33 -1.80 15.98
N THR A 390 -6.08 -2.49 17.09
CA THR A 390 -4.84 -3.25 17.28
C THR A 390 -4.97 -4.67 16.74
N ILE A 391 -3.83 -5.33 16.50
CA ILE A 391 -3.80 -6.74 16.05
C ILE A 391 -4.46 -7.66 17.09
N ARG A 392 -4.27 -7.38 18.39
CA ARG A 392 -4.89 -8.15 19.47
C ARG A 392 -6.41 -7.96 19.51
N GLU A 393 -6.88 -6.72 19.38
CA GLU A 393 -8.32 -6.47 19.27
C GLU A 393 -8.91 -7.10 18.01
N SER A 394 -8.18 -7.10 16.90
CA SER A 394 -8.62 -7.77 15.65
C SER A 394 -8.84 -9.27 15.87
N SER A 395 -7.92 -9.95 16.56
CA SER A 395 -8.08 -11.36 16.95
C SER A 395 -9.28 -11.55 17.88
N TRP A 396 -9.41 -10.69 18.89
CA TRP A 396 -10.52 -10.74 19.85
C TRP A 396 -11.89 -10.52 19.21
N LEU A 397 -12.02 -9.58 18.26
CA LEU A 397 -13.27 -9.30 17.53
C LEU A 397 -13.77 -10.49 16.70
N THR A 398 -12.90 -11.45 16.40
CA THR A 398 -13.27 -12.70 15.72
C THR A 398 -13.57 -13.83 16.69
N ASP A 399 -13.88 -13.51 17.95
CA ASP A 399 -13.99 -14.46 19.06
C ASP A 399 -12.75 -15.37 19.20
N ASN A 400 -11.57 -14.82 18.88
CA ASN A 400 -10.30 -15.54 18.81
C ASN A 400 -10.28 -16.72 17.83
N THR A 401 -11.17 -16.73 16.83
CA THR A 401 -11.14 -17.69 15.72
C THR A 401 -9.79 -17.65 15.00
N TYR A 402 -9.19 -16.46 14.88
CA TYR A 402 -7.84 -16.27 14.34
C TYR A 402 -6.90 -15.73 15.40
N SER A 403 -5.71 -16.31 15.44
CA SER A 403 -4.63 -15.91 16.32
C SER A 403 -3.99 -14.57 15.92
N TYR A 404 -3.26 -13.96 16.85
CA TYR A 404 -2.42 -12.79 16.58
C TYR A 404 -1.52 -12.98 15.34
N ASP A 405 -0.92 -14.17 15.22
CA ASP A 405 0.02 -14.45 14.14
C ASP A 405 -0.67 -14.57 12.79
N GLU A 406 -1.88 -15.11 12.73
CA GLU A 406 -2.68 -15.18 11.50
C GLU A 406 -3.12 -13.78 11.05
N VAL A 407 -3.49 -12.89 11.96
CA VAL A 407 -3.80 -11.49 11.64
C VAL A 407 -2.57 -10.77 11.08
N VAL A 408 -1.39 -10.95 11.67
CA VAL A 408 -0.14 -10.35 11.15
C VAL A 408 0.20 -10.90 9.77
N LYS A 409 0.05 -12.21 9.55
CA LYS A 409 0.25 -12.85 8.23
C LYS A 409 -0.70 -12.28 7.19
N MET A 410 -1.99 -12.18 7.51
CA MET A 410 -2.97 -11.62 6.58
C MET A 410 -2.69 -10.14 6.29
N MET A 411 -2.29 -9.37 7.30
CA MET A 411 -1.88 -7.97 7.11
C MET A 411 -0.66 -7.89 6.18
N SER A 412 0.29 -8.81 6.30
CA SER A 412 1.46 -8.93 5.42
C SER A 412 1.07 -9.25 3.98
N GLU A 413 0.14 -10.19 3.77
CA GLU A 413 -0.40 -10.52 2.44
C GLU A 413 -1.13 -9.32 1.80
N LEU A 414 -1.97 -8.62 2.57
CA LEU A 414 -2.75 -7.48 2.09
C LEU A 414 -1.83 -6.33 1.68
N LEU A 415 -0.90 -5.93 2.55
CA LEU A 415 0.04 -4.84 2.28
C LEU A 415 1.03 -5.19 1.16
N GLY A 416 1.51 -6.44 1.14
CA GLY A 416 2.39 -6.94 0.09
C GLY A 416 1.72 -6.95 -1.27
N THR A 417 0.46 -7.36 -1.35
CA THR A 417 -0.35 -7.39 -2.59
C THR A 417 -0.56 -6.00 -3.18
N PHE A 418 -0.76 -4.98 -2.35
CA PHE A 418 -0.92 -3.60 -2.82
C PHE A 418 0.38 -2.79 -2.82
N HIS A 419 1.52 -3.42 -2.49
CA HIS A 419 2.82 -2.76 -2.42
C HIS A 419 2.81 -1.50 -1.52
N GLY A 420 2.03 -1.52 -0.44
CA GLY A 420 1.84 -0.40 0.48
C GLY A 420 0.88 0.70 -0.02
N ASP A 421 0.38 0.64 -1.26
CA ASP A 421 -0.61 1.58 -1.79
C ASP A 421 -2.02 1.20 -1.34
N ILE A 422 -2.32 1.55 -0.09
CA ILE A 422 -3.59 1.21 0.54
C ILE A 422 -4.62 2.33 0.49
N GLN A 423 -4.30 3.50 -0.06
CA GLN A 423 -5.24 4.61 -0.13
C GLN A 423 -5.97 4.61 -1.48
N ARG A 424 -7.31 4.75 -1.43
CA ARG A 424 -8.14 4.86 -2.62
C ARG A 424 -9.15 5.98 -2.42
N GLN A 425 -9.59 6.63 -3.49
CA GLN A 425 -10.77 7.48 -3.38
C GLN A 425 -11.98 6.59 -3.19
N THR A 426 -12.76 6.89 -2.17
CA THR A 426 -13.99 6.20 -1.86
C THR A 426 -15.19 7.11 -2.14
N MET A 427 -16.38 6.51 -2.16
CA MET A 427 -17.63 7.27 -2.27
C MET A 427 -17.74 8.32 -1.15
N SER A 428 -17.30 7.98 0.06
CA SER A 428 -17.26 8.91 1.18
C SER A 428 -16.44 10.17 0.88
N ASP A 429 -15.29 10.06 0.21
CA ASP A 429 -14.46 11.23 -0.13
C ASP A 429 -15.18 12.20 -1.08
N TYR A 430 -15.86 11.68 -2.10
CA TYR A 430 -16.61 12.50 -3.06
C TYR A 430 -17.90 13.06 -2.46
N LEU A 431 -18.57 12.29 -1.62
CA LEU A 431 -19.78 12.70 -0.94
C LEU A 431 -19.54 13.94 -0.06
N GLU A 432 -18.43 13.98 0.68
CA GLU A 432 -18.05 15.15 1.48
C GLU A 432 -17.91 16.41 0.63
N VAL A 433 -17.29 16.30 -0.55
CA VAL A 433 -17.14 17.43 -1.49
C VAL A 433 -18.51 17.90 -1.99
N LEU A 434 -19.39 16.97 -2.37
CA LEU A 434 -20.73 17.29 -2.85
C LEU A 434 -21.60 17.95 -1.78
N LEU A 435 -21.56 17.42 -0.55
CA LEU A 435 -22.30 17.97 0.58
C LEU A 435 -21.80 19.37 0.96
N ALA A 436 -20.49 19.61 0.88
CA ALA A 436 -19.90 20.94 1.08
C ALA A 436 -20.35 21.94 -0.01
N LEU A 437 -20.39 21.52 -1.29
CA LEU A 437 -20.82 22.38 -2.40
C LEU A 437 -22.25 22.86 -2.28
N VAL A 438 -23.16 21.97 -1.87
CA VAL A 438 -24.58 22.29 -1.72
C VAL A 438 -24.91 22.89 -0.35
N GLN A 439 -23.92 23.00 0.54
CA GLN A 439 -24.10 23.43 1.94
C GLN A 439 -25.22 22.63 2.63
N ALA A 440 -25.11 21.31 2.53
CA ALA A 440 -26.13 20.39 3.01
C ALA A 440 -26.44 20.57 4.50
N SER A 441 -27.71 20.43 4.87
CA SER A 441 -28.09 20.40 6.29
C SER A 441 -27.58 19.12 6.97
N PRO A 442 -27.42 19.11 8.31
CA PRO A 442 -26.97 17.92 9.04
C PRO A 442 -27.84 16.68 8.79
N THR A 443 -29.15 16.87 8.59
CA THR A 443 -30.08 15.78 8.25
C THR A 443 -29.79 15.19 6.88
N VAL A 444 -29.54 16.03 5.86
CA VAL A 444 -29.19 15.57 4.51
C VAL A 444 -27.84 14.86 4.54
N HIS A 445 -26.87 15.40 5.28
CA HIS A 445 -25.57 14.78 5.47
C HIS A 445 -25.71 13.37 6.09
N SER A 446 -26.46 13.25 7.19
CA SER A 446 -26.67 11.96 7.87
C SER A 446 -27.36 10.94 6.96
N MET A 447 -28.40 11.36 6.23
CA MET A 447 -29.12 10.49 5.29
C MET A 447 -28.22 10.03 4.14
N ALA A 448 -27.42 10.94 3.57
CA ALA A 448 -26.53 10.60 2.47
C ALA A 448 -25.42 9.64 2.91
N THR A 449 -24.87 9.82 4.11
CA THR A 449 -23.89 8.91 4.70
C THR A 449 -24.49 7.53 4.98
N TYR A 450 -25.72 7.47 5.52
CA TYR A 450 -26.42 6.20 5.72
C TYR A 450 -26.63 5.44 4.40
N LEU A 451 -27.06 6.15 3.35
CA LEU A 451 -27.27 5.55 2.03
C LEU A 451 -25.95 5.09 1.39
N SER A 452 -24.86 5.85 1.55
CA SER A 452 -23.55 5.47 0.98
C SER A 452 -22.97 4.23 1.67
N GLU A 453 -23.17 4.07 2.98
CA GLU A 453 -22.79 2.86 3.71
C GLU A 453 -23.63 1.65 3.27
N GLY A 454 -24.93 1.82 3.02
CA GLY A 454 -25.79 0.76 2.48
C GLY A 454 -25.33 0.26 1.10
N VAL A 455 -24.72 1.11 0.28
CA VAL A 455 -24.16 0.72 -1.02
C VAL A 455 -23.00 -0.28 -0.88
N LEU A 456 -22.25 -0.25 0.23
CA LEU A 456 -21.10 -1.13 0.46
C LEU A 456 -21.50 -2.62 0.48
N LEU A 457 -22.73 -2.94 0.86
CA LEU A 457 -23.28 -4.30 0.88
C LEU A 457 -23.47 -4.89 -0.53
N HIS A 458 -23.61 -4.04 -1.55
CA HIS A 458 -24.00 -4.42 -2.91
C HIS A 458 -22.85 -4.24 -3.90
N PRO A 459 -22.01 -5.28 -4.14
CA PRO A 459 -20.86 -5.14 -5.02
C PRO A 459 -21.27 -4.87 -6.47
N GLU A 460 -22.52 -5.14 -6.88
CA GLU A 460 -23.01 -4.86 -8.23
C GLU A 460 -23.02 -3.35 -8.55
N LEU A 461 -23.06 -2.49 -7.54
CA LEU A 461 -23.01 -1.03 -7.69
C LEU A 461 -21.59 -0.53 -7.98
N SER A 462 -20.56 -1.36 -7.78
CA SER A 462 -19.16 -1.04 -8.13
C SER A 462 -18.90 -0.85 -9.63
N ARG A 463 -19.91 -1.08 -10.49
CA ARG A 463 -19.88 -0.73 -11.91
C ARG A 463 -19.91 0.78 -12.16
N TYR A 464 -20.44 1.53 -11.20
CA TYR A 464 -20.49 2.98 -11.23
C TYR A 464 -19.22 3.56 -10.58
N THR A 465 -18.87 4.77 -10.96
CA THR A 465 -17.78 5.51 -10.33
C THR A 465 -18.15 5.85 -8.88
N PRO A 466 -17.17 5.90 -7.96
CA PRO A 466 -17.41 6.37 -6.59
C PRO A 466 -17.92 7.82 -6.49
N SER A 467 -17.59 8.67 -7.46
CA SER A 467 -18.15 10.03 -7.63
C SER A 467 -19.43 9.97 -8.42
#